data_AF-A0A359AXZ9-F1
#
_entry.id   AF-A0A359AXZ9-F1
#
_cell.length_a   1.000
_cell.length_b   1.000
_cell.length_c   1.000
_cell.angle_alpha   90.00
_cell.angle_beta   90.00
_cell.angle_gamma   90.00
#
_symmetry.space_group_name_H-M   'P 1'
#
loop_
_entity.id
_entity.type
_entity.pdbx_description
1 polymer ?
#
loop_
_entity_poly.entity_id
_entity_poly.type
_entity_poly.pdbx_seq_one_letter_code
_entity_poly.pdbx_strand_id
1 'polypeptide(L)' 'MRNNSSYCIIMGGGVGSRFWPFSKEEKPKQFLDFFGTGRSLLQTTFDRFKKIIPPENIFIVTNDAYAS' A
#
# COMPACT_ATOMS: atom_id res chain seq x y z
N MET A 1 -0.27 -24.69 10.20
CA MET A 1 0.98 -24.03 10.66
C MET A 1 1.18 -22.81 9.76
N ARG A 2 1.26 -21.58 10.30
CA ARG A 2 1.62 -20.41 9.49
C ARG A 2 3.08 -20.59 9.06
N ASN A 3 3.36 -20.48 7.76
CA ASN A 3 4.71 -20.61 7.25
C ASN A 3 5.46 -19.31 7.58
N ASN A 4 6.27 -19.33 8.64
CA ASN A 4 6.97 -18.15 9.16
C ASN A 4 8.11 -17.64 8.25
N SER A 5 8.35 -18.32 7.12
CA SER A 5 9.38 -17.96 6.14
C SER A 5 8.86 -17.11 4.98
N SER A 6 7.56 -16.83 4.92
CA SER A 6 6.98 -16.04 3.83
C SER A 6 7.10 -14.54 4.11
N TYR A 7 7.57 -13.80 3.11
CA TYR A 7 7.68 -12.34 3.11
C TYR A 7 6.75 -11.74 2.05
N CYS A 8 6.22 -10.56 2.33
CA CYS A 8 5.38 -9.81 1.41
C CYS A 8 6.02 -8.47 1.10
N ILE A 9 6.20 -8.18 -0.19
CA ILE A 9 6.67 -6.89 -0.67
C ILE A 9 5.50 -6.19 -1.38
N ILE A 10 5.04 -5.07 -0.83
CA ILE A 10 4.01 -4.23 -1.45
C ILE A 10 4.72 -3.11 -2.22
N MET A 11 4.55 -3.09 -3.54
CA MET A 11 5.09 -2.01 -4.38
C MET A 11 4.14 -0.80 -4.36
N GLY A 12 4.52 0.23 -3.60
CA GLY A 12 3.79 1.49 -3.43
C GLY A 12 4.26 2.59 -4.37
N GLY A 13 4.46 2.29 -5.66
CA GLY A 13 5.04 3.23 -6.63
C GLY A 13 4.04 3.84 -7.62
N GLY A 14 4.50 4.91 -8.27
CA GLY A 14 3.81 5.59 -9.36
C GLY A 14 2.73 6.59 -8.90
N VAL A 15 2.58 7.68 -9.66
CA VAL A 15 1.60 8.74 -9.35
C VAL A 15 0.15 8.31 -9.54
N GLY A 16 -0.12 7.29 -10.37
CA GLY A 16 -1.49 6.87 -10.67
C GLY A 16 -2.26 7.86 -11.56
N SER A 17 -1.65 8.32 -12.65
CA SER A 17 -2.20 9.34 -13.56
C SER A 17 -3.61 9.07 -14.08
N ARG A 18 -4.02 7.80 -14.22
CA ARG A 18 -5.38 7.40 -14.62
C ARG A 18 -6.46 7.75 -13.58
N PHE A 19 -6.07 8.07 -12.35
CA PHE A 19 -6.95 8.51 -11.26
C PHE A 19 -6.96 10.03 -11.11
N TRP A 20 -6.37 10.78 -12.03
CA TRP A 20 -6.56 12.23 -12.06
C TRP A 20 -8.05 12.57 -12.18
N PRO A 21 -8.58 13.58 -11.46
CA PRO A 21 -7.88 14.58 -10.65
C PRO A 21 -7.56 14.17 -9.20
N PHE A 22 -7.97 12.98 -8.78
CA PHE A 22 -7.83 12.53 -7.39
C PHE A 22 -6.39 12.17 -7.01
N SER A 23 -5.65 11.62 -7.96
CA SER A 23 -4.25 11.24 -7.78
C SER A 23 -3.32 12.31 -8.34
N LYS A 24 -2.38 12.77 -7.51
CA LYS A 24 -1.39 13.82 -7.84
C LYS A 24 -0.01 13.37 -7.38
N GLU A 25 1.04 14.07 -7.81
CA GLU A 25 2.42 13.77 -7.39
C GLU A 25 2.59 13.80 -5.87
N GLU A 26 2.00 14.80 -5.20
CA GLU A 26 2.03 14.92 -3.72
C GLU A 26 1.17 13.87 -3.01
N LYS A 27 0.12 13.36 -3.68
CA LYS A 27 -0.77 12.33 -3.14
C LYS A 27 -1.07 11.26 -4.19
N PRO A 28 -0.15 10.31 -4.39
CA PRO A 28 -0.33 9.19 -5.30
C PRO A 28 -1.50 8.26 -4.92
N LYS A 29 -1.90 7.42 -5.88
CA LYS A 29 -3.11 6.57 -5.77
C LYS A 29 -3.14 5.70 -4.52
N GLN A 30 -1.98 5.18 -4.09
CA GLN A 30 -1.89 4.26 -2.96
C GLN A 30 -2.35 4.91 -1.64
N PHE A 31 -2.34 6.23 -1.56
CA PHE A 31 -2.79 7.00 -0.38
C PHE A 31 -4.26 7.44 -0.46
N LEU A 32 -4.96 7.13 -1.55
CA LEU A 32 -6.36 7.47 -1.71
C LEU A 32 -7.24 6.45 -0.97
N ASP A 33 -8.21 6.95 -0.21
CA ASP A 33 -9.38 6.17 0.17
C ASP A 33 -10.40 6.24 -0.96
N PHE A 34 -10.16 5.44 -2.00
CA PHE A 34 -10.94 5.50 -3.22
C PHE A 34 -12.39 5.00 -3.05
N PHE A 35 -12.61 4.12 -2.07
CA PHE A 35 -13.91 3.49 -1.82
C PHE A 35 -14.69 4.14 -0.66
N GLY A 36 -14.16 5.21 -0.05
CA GLY A 36 -14.81 5.91 1.07
C GLY A 36 -14.93 5.06 2.33
N THR A 37 -13.96 4.16 2.57
CA THR A 37 -13.96 3.19 3.67
C THR A 37 -13.22 3.68 4.92
N GLY A 38 -12.62 4.87 4.85
CA GLY A 38 -11.67 5.38 5.84
C GLY A 38 -10.28 4.74 5.76
N ARG A 39 -10.00 3.94 4.71
CA ARG A 39 -8.73 3.24 4.52
C ARG A 39 -8.16 3.56 3.14
N SER A 40 -6.86 3.87 3.07
CA SER A 40 -6.19 4.04 1.78
C SER A 40 -6.02 2.71 1.04
N LEU A 41 -5.84 2.74 -0.29
CA LEU A 41 -5.57 1.53 -1.08
C LEU A 41 -4.36 0.73 -0.56
N LEU A 42 -3.33 1.42 -0.06
CA LEU A 42 -2.16 0.80 0.59
C LEU A 42 -2.56 0.10 1.88
N GLN A 43 -3.31 0.77 2.75
CA GLN A 43 -3.79 0.21 4.01
C GLN A 43 -4.69 -1.01 3.78
N THR A 44 -5.62 -0.94 2.82
CA THR A 44 -6.46 -2.07 2.43
C THR A 44 -5.62 -3.25 1.94
N THR A 45 -4.54 -2.99 1.20
CA THR A 45 -3.62 -4.04 0.75
C THR A 45 -2.88 -4.68 1.93
N PHE A 46 -2.33 -3.87 2.83
CA PHE A 46 -1.70 -4.35 4.06
C PHE A 46 -2.66 -5.18 4.92
N ASP A 47 -3.91 -4.72 5.09
CA ASP A 47 -4.95 -5.41 5.86
C ASP A 47 -5.34 -6.78 5.29
N ARG A 48 -5.22 -6.97 3.98
CA ARG A 48 -5.41 -8.28 3.34
C ARG A 48 -4.26 -9.21 3.69
N PHE A 49 -3.02 -8.74 3.57
CA PHE A 49 -1.84 -9.60 3.78
C PHE A 49 -1.54 -9.89 5.24
N LYS A 50 -1.81 -8.98 6.18
CA LYS A 50 -1.60 -9.23 7.62
C LYS A 50 -2.41 -10.41 8.19
N LYS A 51 -3.44 -10.87 7.47
CA LYS A 51 -4.23 -12.07 7.84
C LYS A 51 -3.45 -13.37 7.63
N ILE A 52 -2.47 -13.36 6.74
CA ILE A 52 -1.73 -14.54 6.28
C ILE A 52 -0.21 -14.43 6.42
N ILE A 53 0.34 -13.21 6.54
CA ILE A 53 1.76 -12.91 6.75
C ILE A 53 1.92 -12.11 8.04
N PRO A 54 2.88 -12.44 8.94
CA PRO A 54 3.18 -11.63 10.10
C PRO A 54 3.55 -10.18 9.69
N PRO A 55 3.04 -9.14 10.37
CA PRO A 55 3.32 -7.75 10.03
C PRO A 55 4.80 -7.40 9.86
N GLU A 56 5.66 -8.00 10.68
CA GLU A 56 7.13 -7.84 10.65
C GLU A 56 7.78 -8.35 9.35
N ASN A 57 7.07 -9.19 8.59
CA ASN A 57 7.51 -9.73 7.29
C ASN A 57 6.85 -9.01 6.09
N ILE A 58 6.13 -7.91 6.33
CA ILE A 58 5.51 -7.11 5.26
C ILE A 58 6.30 -5.81 5.09
N PHE A 59 6.90 -5.64 3.92
CA PHE A 59 7.65 -4.44 3.56
C PHE A 59 6.95 -3.67 2.45
N ILE A 60 7.05 -2.35 2.49
CA ILE A 60 6.55 -1.46 1.45
C ILE A 60 7.75 -0.86 0.73
N VAL A 61 7.84 -1.07 -0.57
CA VAL A 61 8.86 -0.45 -1.42
C VAL A 61 8.20 0.72 -2.14
N THR A 62 8.74 1.92 -1.91
CA THR A 62 8.20 3.17 -2.46
C THR A 62 9.34 4.13 -2.81
N ASN A 63 9.02 5.21 -3.53
CA ASN A 63 9.95 6.32 -3.71
C ASN A 63 10.18 7.02 -2.36
N ASP A 64 11.41 7.51 -2.14
CA ASP A 64 11.82 8.22 -0.93
C ASP A 64 10.88 9.39 -0.58
N ALA A 65 10.38 10.11 -1.60
CA ALA A 65 9.42 11.21 -1.45
C ALA A 65 8.08 10.79 -0.80
N TYR A 66 7.79 9.50 -0.71
CA TYR A 66 6.55 8.94 -0.13
C TYR A 66 6.81 8.05 1.09
N ALA A 67 8.05 7.97 1.56
CA ALA A 67 8.45 7.10 2.67
C ALA A 67 8.28 7.76 4.05
N SER A 68 8.02 9.07 4.09
CA SER A 68 7.85 9.90 5.29
C SER A 68 6.48 9.78 5.94
#